data_AF-A0A4Q5WBA8-F1
#
_entry.id   AF-A0A4Q5WBA8-F1
#
_cell.length_a   1.000
_cell.length_b   1.000
_cell.length_c   1.000
_cell.angle_alpha   90.00
_cell.angle_beta   90.00
_cell.angle_gamma   90.00
#
_symmetry.space_group_name_H-M   'P 1'
#
loop_
_entity.id
_entity.type
_entity.pdbx_description
1 polymer ?
#
loop_
_entity_poly.entity_id
_entity_poly.type
_entity_poly.pdbx_seq_one_letter_code
_entity_poly.pdbx_strand_id
1 'polypeptide(L)'
;MNRFLLFCLLAGCAGPTAAQPFGGHALGDELTALFYLRREPPALSATIAAAGYRQRYARPGYTAFTRGTDTLMLRMKDGVVTSISYHTPRTGTYGRETARWARLGHDGQSEGRLADAGPQNIYWIFGLRYPRRLVFTISESLDYSKAVEDELLSN
;
A
#
# COMPACT_ATOMS: atom_id res chain seq x y z
N MET A 1 -21.60 42.31 45.61
CA MET A 1 -20.22 42.06 45.12
C MET A 1 -20.28 40.99 44.04
N ASN A 2 -19.75 41.30 42.84
CA ASN A 2 -19.23 40.42 41.75
C ASN A 2 -20.10 39.27 41.19
N ARG A 3 -20.06 38.86 39.91
CA ARG A 3 -19.61 39.31 38.57
C ARG A 3 -20.19 38.24 37.62
N PHE A 4 -21.07 38.59 36.68
CA PHE A 4 -20.91 38.47 35.22
C PHE A 4 -20.15 37.23 34.66
N LEU A 5 -20.81 36.55 33.69
CA LEU A 5 -20.26 35.91 32.47
C LEU A 5 -19.49 34.57 32.64
N LEU A 6 -19.40 33.61 31.72
CA LEU A 6 -19.86 33.40 30.33
C LEU A 6 -19.26 32.04 29.88
N PHE A 7 -20.03 31.29 29.07
CA PHE A 7 -19.62 30.34 28.02
C PHE A 7 -18.76 29.08 28.25
N CYS A 8 -19.16 28.09 27.43
CA CYS A 8 -18.37 27.20 26.58
C CYS A 8 -18.49 25.69 26.88
N LEU A 9 -19.24 25.04 26.00
CA LEU A 9 -19.00 23.71 25.44
C LEU A 9 -17.49 23.38 25.34
N LEU A 10 -17.15 22.11 25.54
CA LEU A 10 -16.41 21.24 24.61
C LEU A 10 -16.31 19.86 25.30
N ALA A 11 -17.09 18.87 24.89
CA ALA A 11 -16.69 17.92 23.84
C ALA A 11 -15.31 17.31 24.13
N GLY A 12 -15.28 16.31 24.98
CA GLY A 12 -14.14 15.42 25.19
C GLY A 12 -14.57 13.98 24.92
N CYS A 13 -15.11 13.70 23.73
CA CYS A 13 -15.14 12.34 23.22
C CYS A 13 -13.67 11.90 23.07
N ALA A 14 -13.14 11.25 24.09
CA ALA A 14 -11.97 10.40 23.96
C ALA A 14 -12.39 9.19 23.10
N GLY A 15 -12.52 9.41 21.80
CA GLY A 15 -12.50 8.31 20.85
C GLY A 15 -11.14 7.64 20.98
N PRO A 16 -11.08 6.30 21.03
CA PRO A 16 -9.79 5.63 20.90
C PRO A 16 -9.17 6.15 19.60
N THR A 17 -7.95 6.69 19.69
CA THR A 17 -7.13 6.98 18.53
C THR A 17 -7.08 5.71 17.71
N ALA A 18 -7.87 5.68 16.63
CA ALA A 18 -7.82 4.63 15.65
C ALA A 18 -6.36 4.53 15.22
N ALA A 19 -5.71 3.41 15.55
CA ALA A 19 -4.42 3.08 15.00
C ALA A 19 -4.53 3.25 13.49
N GLN A 20 -3.95 4.33 12.95
CA GLN A 20 -3.83 4.50 11.52
C GLN A 20 -2.78 3.48 11.10
N PRO A 21 -3.08 2.47 10.26
CA PRO A 21 -2.05 1.53 9.81
C PRO A 21 -1.14 2.15 8.73
N PHE A 22 -1.06 3.49 8.68
CA PHE A 22 -0.37 4.31 7.69
C PHE A 22 0.34 5.47 8.37
N GLY A 23 1.01 5.19 9.48
CA GLY A 23 1.67 6.16 10.33
C GLY A 23 3.19 6.07 10.20
N GLY A 24 3.79 6.95 9.39
CA GLY A 24 5.21 7.31 9.48
C GLY A 24 6.25 6.38 8.81
N HIS A 25 5.85 5.24 8.25
CA HIS A 25 6.74 4.34 7.50
C HIS A 25 6.78 4.70 6.00
N ALA A 26 7.84 4.30 5.30
CA ALA A 26 7.93 4.49 3.85
C ALA A 26 6.89 3.61 3.15
N LEU A 27 6.22 4.13 2.11
CA LEU A 27 5.15 3.39 1.41
C LEU A 27 5.60 2.01 0.89
N GLY A 28 6.88 1.86 0.54
CA GLY A 28 7.47 0.58 0.14
C GLY A 28 7.40 -0.48 1.26
N ASP A 29 7.64 -0.09 2.51
CA ASP A 29 7.60 -1.00 3.65
C ASP A 29 6.17 -1.48 3.92
N GLU A 30 5.20 -0.59 3.80
CA GLU A 30 3.78 -0.91 3.96
C GLU A 30 3.29 -1.89 2.90
N LEU A 31 3.64 -1.65 1.63
CA LEU A 31 3.31 -2.56 0.53
C LEU A 31 3.96 -3.93 0.73
N THR A 32 5.20 -3.96 1.21
CA THR A 32 5.92 -5.21 1.53
C THR A 32 5.20 -5.98 2.65
N ALA A 33 4.83 -5.31 3.74
CA ALA A 33 4.10 -5.92 4.85
C ALA A 33 2.76 -6.52 4.42
N LEU A 34 2.00 -5.81 3.57
CA LEU A 34 0.77 -6.35 2.98
C LEU A 34 1.05 -7.54 2.07
N PHE A 35 2.12 -7.50 1.29
CA PHE A 35 2.47 -8.56 0.35
C PHE A 35 2.90 -9.86 1.03
N TYR A 36 3.42 -9.80 2.25
CA TYR A 36 3.66 -11.01 3.05
C TYR A 36 2.37 -11.81 3.32
N LEU A 37 1.21 -11.14 3.41
CA LEU A 37 -0.09 -11.79 3.63
C LEU A 37 -0.74 -12.34 2.36
N ARG A 38 -0.05 -12.30 1.21
CA ARG A 38 -0.65 -12.59 -0.11
C ARG A 38 -1.24 -14.00 -0.27
N ARG A 39 -0.74 -14.96 0.50
CA ARG A 39 -1.23 -16.35 0.53
C ARG A 39 -2.39 -16.56 1.50
N GLU A 40 -2.74 -15.53 2.24
CA GLU A 40 -3.89 -15.49 3.14
C GLU A 40 -4.82 -14.34 2.73
N PRO A 41 -5.48 -14.40 1.55
CA PRO A 41 -6.34 -13.31 1.07
C PRO A 41 -7.40 -12.82 2.09
N PRO A 42 -8.00 -13.67 2.94
CA PRO A 42 -8.87 -13.20 4.01
C PRO A 42 -8.15 -12.32 5.05
N ALA A 43 -6.96 -12.72 5.50
CA ALA A 43 -6.16 -11.96 6.47
C ALA A 43 -5.65 -10.63 5.87
N LEU A 44 -5.22 -10.66 4.61
CA LEU A 44 -4.87 -9.47 3.86
C LEU A 44 -6.06 -8.51 3.73
N SER A 45 -7.24 -9.02 3.33
CA SER A 45 -8.45 -8.22 3.19
C SER A 45 -8.89 -7.59 4.52
N ALA A 46 -8.81 -8.35 5.62
CA ALA A 46 -9.09 -7.87 6.96
C ALA A 46 -8.12 -6.76 7.38
N THR A 47 -6.83 -6.92 7.09
CA THR A 47 -5.79 -5.91 7.36
C THR A 47 -6.07 -4.61 6.59
N ILE A 48 -6.38 -4.71 5.30
CA ILE A 48 -6.73 -3.55 4.46
C ILE A 48 -8.01 -2.86 4.97
N ALA A 49 -9.01 -3.64 5.40
CA ALA A 49 -10.26 -3.12 5.95
C ALA A 49 -10.06 -2.41 7.30
N ALA A 50 -9.28 -2.99 8.20
CA ALA A 50 -8.89 -2.37 9.48
C ALA A 50 -8.16 -1.03 9.26
N ALA A 51 -7.50 -0.90 8.12
CA ALA A 51 -6.83 0.32 7.68
C ALA A 51 -7.76 1.39 7.07
N GLY A 52 -9.07 1.16 7.13
CA GLY A 52 -10.11 2.09 6.72
C GLY A 52 -10.46 2.05 5.23
N TYR A 53 -9.92 1.08 4.49
CA TYR A 53 -10.34 0.86 3.12
C TYR A 53 -11.63 0.05 3.07
N ARG A 54 -12.44 0.32 2.05
CA ARG A 54 -13.66 -0.44 1.78
C ARG A 54 -13.50 -1.21 0.50
N GLN A 55 -13.82 -2.50 0.54
CA GLN A 55 -13.79 -3.33 -0.65
C GLN A 55 -14.77 -2.78 -1.70
N ARG A 56 -14.31 -2.73 -2.93
CA ARG A 56 -15.07 -2.43 -4.14
C ARG A 56 -14.92 -3.59 -5.08
N TYR A 57 -16.01 -3.91 -5.79
CA TYR A 57 -15.93 -4.91 -6.84
C TYR A 57 -14.95 -4.44 -7.91
N ALA A 58 -13.98 -5.29 -8.22
CA ALA A 58 -13.11 -5.11 -9.36
C ALA A 58 -13.32 -6.29 -10.32
N ARG A 59 -12.94 -6.05 -11.58
CA ARG A 59 -13.02 -7.00 -12.70
C ARG A 59 -12.43 -8.38 -12.36
N PRO A 60 -12.79 -9.44 -13.11
CA PRO A 60 -12.26 -10.79 -12.89
C PRO A 60 -10.74 -10.83 -12.72
N GLY A 61 -10.27 -11.54 -11.69
CA GLY A 61 -8.84 -11.61 -11.33
C GLY A 61 -8.32 -10.42 -10.52
N TYR A 62 -9.18 -9.47 -10.13
CA TYR A 62 -8.80 -8.32 -9.32
C TYR A 62 -9.76 -8.09 -8.17
N THR A 63 -9.27 -7.50 -7.08
CA THR A 63 -10.09 -6.97 -5.99
C THR A 63 -9.61 -5.57 -5.65
N ALA A 64 -10.52 -4.59 -5.60
CA ALA A 64 -10.17 -3.22 -5.28
C ALA A 64 -10.63 -2.85 -3.87
N PHE A 65 -9.90 -1.96 -3.23
CA PHE A 65 -10.17 -1.41 -1.92
C PHE A 65 -9.96 0.09 -2.01
N THR A 66 -10.93 0.90 -1.58
CA THR A 66 -10.87 2.37 -1.70
C THR A 66 -10.94 3.04 -0.34
N ARG A 67 -10.14 4.09 -0.15
CA ARG A 67 -10.18 4.99 1.01
C ARG A 67 -10.01 6.43 0.55
N GLY A 68 -11.09 7.21 0.58
CA GLY A 68 -11.10 8.53 -0.03
C GLY A 68 -10.77 8.43 -1.53
N THR A 69 -9.73 9.14 -1.97
CA THR A 69 -9.24 9.09 -3.36
C THR A 69 -8.21 8.01 -3.62
N ASP A 70 -7.77 7.31 -2.58
CA ASP A 70 -6.75 6.27 -2.71
C ASP A 70 -7.38 4.91 -3.01
N THR A 71 -6.68 4.10 -3.80
CA THR A 71 -7.13 2.76 -4.16
C THR A 71 -6.00 1.75 -4.02
N LEU A 72 -6.24 0.67 -3.29
CA LEU A 72 -5.44 -0.55 -3.34
C LEU A 72 -6.11 -1.54 -4.28
N MET A 73 -5.35 -2.10 -5.20
CA MET A 73 -5.83 -3.11 -6.15
C MET A 73 -4.98 -4.37 -6.01
N LEU A 74 -5.63 -5.47 -5.67
CA LEU A 74 -5.04 -6.79 -5.57
C LEU A 74 -5.25 -7.53 -6.89
N ARG A 75 -4.19 -8.10 -7.46
CA ARG A 75 -4.27 -9.06 -8.56
C ARG A 75 -4.26 -10.47 -8.00
N MET A 76 -5.30 -11.24 -8.29
CA MET A 76 -5.48 -12.62 -7.86
C MET A 76 -5.10 -13.59 -8.98
N LYS A 77 -4.37 -14.65 -8.65
CA LYS A 77 -4.13 -15.81 -9.52
C LYS A 77 -4.16 -17.07 -8.66
N ASP A 78 -4.94 -18.07 -9.06
CA ASP A 78 -5.01 -19.37 -8.37
C ASP A 78 -5.29 -19.25 -6.85
N GLY A 79 -6.14 -18.29 -6.47
CA GLY A 79 -6.50 -18.03 -5.06
C GLY A 79 -5.46 -17.23 -4.26
N VAL A 80 -4.34 -16.83 -4.86
CA VAL A 80 -3.26 -16.09 -4.21
C VAL A 80 -3.15 -14.69 -4.79
N VAL A 81 -2.76 -13.71 -3.96
CA VAL A 81 -2.42 -12.36 -4.44
C VAL A 81 -1.02 -12.38 -5.06
N THR A 82 -0.92 -12.01 -6.33
CA THR A 82 0.36 -11.96 -7.07
C THR A 82 0.90 -10.54 -7.19
N SER A 83 0.05 -9.53 -6.98
CA SER A 83 0.45 -8.13 -6.99
C SER A 83 -0.50 -7.27 -6.16
N ILE A 84 0.06 -6.26 -5.49
CA ILE A 84 -0.68 -5.20 -4.81
C ILE A 84 -0.24 -3.88 -5.45
N SER A 85 -1.22 -3.10 -5.92
CA SER A 85 -0.99 -1.77 -6.51
C SER A 85 -1.72 -0.70 -5.70
N TYR A 86 -0.98 0.29 -5.22
CA TYR A 86 -1.51 1.48 -4.57
C TYR A 86 -1.57 2.65 -5.57
N HIS A 87 -2.76 3.23 -5.71
CA HIS A 87 -3.05 4.33 -6.60
C HIS A 87 -3.46 5.56 -5.77
N THR A 88 -2.86 6.71 -6.07
CA THR A 88 -3.22 7.98 -5.42
C THR A 88 -3.09 9.16 -6.38
N PRO A 89 -3.97 10.18 -6.30
CA PRO A 89 -3.78 11.44 -7.04
C PRO A 89 -2.70 12.34 -6.43
N ARG A 90 -2.17 12.00 -5.24
CA ARG A 90 -1.21 12.82 -4.49
C ARG A 90 0.20 12.73 -5.07
N THR A 91 0.42 13.34 -6.24
CA THR A 91 1.68 13.24 -6.99
C THR A 91 2.90 13.87 -6.30
N GLY A 92 2.68 14.80 -5.36
CA GLY A 92 3.74 15.48 -4.62
C GLY A 92 4.59 14.58 -3.72
N THR A 93 4.14 13.37 -3.38
CA THR A 93 4.89 12.45 -2.51
C THR A 93 5.95 11.63 -3.27
N TYR A 94 5.84 11.52 -4.60
CA TYR A 94 6.64 10.59 -5.40
C TYR A 94 8.15 10.69 -5.16
N GLY A 95 8.71 11.90 -5.19
CA GLY A 95 10.14 12.11 -5.01
C GLY A 95 10.64 11.71 -3.62
N ARG A 96 9.80 11.85 -2.58
CA ARG A 96 10.14 11.45 -1.21
C ARG A 96 10.10 9.93 -1.07
N GLU A 97 9.04 9.29 -1.55
CA GLU A 97 8.87 7.83 -1.43
C GLU A 97 9.89 7.04 -2.26
N THR A 98 10.37 7.62 -3.38
CA THR A 98 11.26 6.95 -4.34
C THR A 98 12.67 7.51 -4.37
N ALA A 99 13.06 8.32 -3.38
CA ALA A 99 14.33 9.03 -3.35
C ALA A 99 15.55 8.09 -3.49
N ARG A 100 15.44 6.89 -2.92
CA ARG A 100 16.50 5.87 -2.91
C ARG A 100 16.34 4.80 -4.01
N TRP A 101 15.33 4.90 -4.86
CA TRP A 101 14.99 3.87 -5.83
C TRP A 101 15.79 4.08 -7.12
N ALA A 102 16.14 2.99 -7.79
CA ALA A 102 16.80 3.01 -9.10
C ALA A 102 15.84 3.55 -10.16
N ARG A 103 16.36 4.31 -11.12
CA ARG A 103 15.55 4.85 -12.22
C ARG A 103 15.31 3.77 -13.27
N LEU A 104 14.05 3.53 -13.64
CA LEU A 104 13.67 2.61 -14.72
C LEU A 104 13.64 3.30 -16.09
N GLY A 105 13.27 4.58 -16.13
CA GLY A 105 13.19 5.34 -17.38
C GLY A 105 12.02 6.34 -17.40
N HIS A 106 11.76 6.89 -18.59
CA HIS A 106 10.65 7.79 -18.86
C HIS A 106 10.14 7.57 -20.29
N ASP A 107 8.83 7.43 -20.49
CA ASP A 107 8.21 7.11 -21.78
C ASP A 107 7.40 8.27 -22.39
N GLY A 108 7.57 9.50 -21.86
CA GLY A 108 6.85 10.69 -22.29
C GLY A 108 5.57 10.94 -21.51
N GLN A 109 5.01 9.92 -20.87
CA GLN A 109 3.77 10.00 -20.07
C GLN A 109 3.98 9.59 -18.61
N SER A 110 5.09 8.92 -18.31
CA SER A 110 5.40 8.47 -16.97
C SER A 110 6.90 8.47 -16.65
N GLU A 111 7.21 8.73 -15.38
CA GLU A 111 8.54 8.46 -14.79
C GLU A 111 8.45 7.19 -13.96
N GLY A 112 9.39 6.26 -14.18
CA GLY A 112 9.46 4.99 -13.46
C GLY A 112 10.69 4.87 -12.57
N ARG A 113 10.50 4.29 -11.38
CA ARG A 113 11.55 3.96 -10.42
C ARG A 113 11.30 2.59 -9.81
N LEU A 114 12.36 1.89 -9.42
CA LEU A 114 12.36 0.54 -8.85
C LEU A 114 13.13 0.53 -7.53
N ALA A 115 12.47 0.10 -6.46
CA ALA A 115 13.15 -0.44 -5.31
C ALA A 115 13.45 -1.91 -5.58
N ASP A 116 14.72 -2.29 -5.42
CA ASP A 116 15.06 -3.68 -5.18
C ASP A 116 14.49 -4.05 -3.80
N ALA A 117 13.61 -5.04 -3.78
CA ALA A 117 12.76 -5.30 -2.63
C ALA A 117 12.81 -6.78 -2.27
N GLY A 118 13.53 -7.04 -1.18
CA GLY A 118 13.59 -8.34 -0.56
C GLY A 118 14.87 -9.12 -0.88
N PRO A 119 15.12 -10.21 -0.13
CA PRO A 119 16.23 -11.10 -0.44
C PRO A 119 16.10 -11.60 -1.89
N GLN A 120 17.16 -11.47 -2.68
CA GLN A 120 17.33 -12.22 -3.94
C GLN A 120 16.26 -11.98 -5.03
N ASN A 121 15.69 -10.77 -5.17
CA ASN A 121 14.73 -10.42 -6.25
C ASN A 121 13.39 -11.20 -6.24
N ILE A 122 12.94 -11.66 -5.08
CA ILE A 122 11.70 -12.45 -4.95
C ILE A 122 10.45 -11.62 -5.32
N TYR A 123 10.46 -10.32 -5.03
CA TYR A 123 9.42 -9.38 -5.43
C TYR A 123 10.02 -8.06 -5.89
N TRP A 124 9.31 -7.37 -6.77
CA TRP A 124 9.72 -6.06 -7.26
C TRP A 124 8.78 -4.99 -6.74
N ILE A 125 9.34 -3.91 -6.19
CA ILE A 125 8.57 -2.72 -5.86
C ILE A 125 8.92 -1.63 -6.85
N PHE A 126 7.96 -1.18 -7.65
CA PHE A 126 8.16 -0.08 -8.58
C PHE A 126 7.09 0.99 -8.44
N GLY A 127 7.48 2.20 -8.81
CA GLY A 127 6.68 3.40 -8.69
C GLY A 127 6.62 4.10 -10.03
N LEU A 128 5.41 4.30 -10.54
CA LEU A 128 5.13 5.04 -11.76
C LEU A 128 4.45 6.36 -11.41
N ARG A 129 5.03 7.47 -11.87
CA ARG A 129 4.44 8.80 -11.79
C ARG A 129 3.86 9.18 -13.13
N TYR A 130 2.54 9.38 -13.17
CA TYR A 130 1.81 10.02 -14.27
C TYR A 130 1.50 11.48 -13.91
N PRO A 131 1.06 12.33 -14.86
CA PRO A 131 0.77 13.75 -14.59
C PRO A 131 -0.23 13.99 -13.45
N ARG A 132 -1.23 13.10 -13.30
CA ARG A 132 -2.34 13.27 -12.33
C ARG A 132 -2.49 12.12 -11.34
N ARG A 133 -1.57 11.15 -11.33
CA ARG A 133 -1.64 10.00 -10.42
C ARG A 133 -0.28 9.35 -10.21
N LEU A 134 -0.11 8.72 -9.06
CA LEU A 134 0.97 7.79 -8.78
C LEU A 134 0.41 6.38 -8.71
N VAL A 135 1.24 5.42 -9.12
CA VAL A 135 1.01 4.00 -8.92
C VAL A 135 2.26 3.41 -8.30
N PHE A 136 2.13 2.80 -7.14
CA PHE A 136 3.18 2.01 -6.50
C PHE A 136 2.75 0.57 -6.47
N THR A 137 3.58 -0.32 -6.98
CA THR A 137 3.22 -1.72 -7.15
C THR A 137 4.31 -2.59 -6.53
N ILE A 138 3.88 -3.55 -5.73
CA ILE A 138 4.66 -4.73 -5.38
C ILE A 138 4.11 -5.93 -6.15
N SER A 139 4.97 -6.76 -6.71
CA SER A 139 4.59 -7.95 -7.47
C SER A 139 5.58 -9.07 -7.25
N GLU A 140 5.10 -10.31 -7.30
CA GLU A 140 5.98 -11.49 -7.40
C GLU A 140 6.85 -11.36 -8.65
N SER A 141 8.13 -11.72 -8.51
CA SER A 141 9.05 -11.92 -9.62
C SER A 141 8.71 -13.21 -10.37
N LEU A 142 8.96 -13.26 -11.67
CA LEU A 142 8.67 -14.44 -12.51
C LEU A 142 9.50 -15.68 -12.11
N ASP A 143 10.62 -15.48 -11.42
CA ASP A 143 11.54 -16.56 -10.99
C ASP A 143 11.23 -17.11 -9.59
N TYR A 144 10.22 -16.59 -8.89
CA TYR A 144 9.87 -17.05 -7.55
C TYR A 144 8.99 -18.32 -7.57
N SER A 145 9.38 -19.35 -6.81
CA SER A 145 8.56 -20.53 -6.53
C SER A 145 8.46 -20.80 -5.03
N LYS A 146 7.40 -21.51 -4.60
CA LYS A 146 7.23 -21.91 -3.18
C LYS A 146 8.37 -22.80 -2.68
N ALA A 147 8.98 -23.60 -3.55
CA ALA A 147 10.16 -24.39 -3.23
C ALA A 147 11.36 -23.52 -2.84
N VAL A 148 11.57 -22.38 -3.52
CA VAL A 148 12.62 -21.41 -3.19
C VAL A 148 12.39 -20.79 -1.81
N GLU A 149 11.15 -20.46 -1.46
CA GLU A 149 10.84 -19.94 -0.12
C GLU A 149 11.04 -20.98 0.99
N ASP A 150 10.57 -22.21 0.78
CA ASP A 150 10.67 -23.26 1.79
C ASP A 150 12.15 -23.66 2.05
N GLU A 151 13.02 -23.60 1.03
CA GLU A 151 14.48 -23.78 1.14
C GLU A 151 15.17 -22.62 1.89
N LEU A 152 14.68 -21.40 1.72
CA LEU A 152 15.24 -20.21 2.37
C LEU A 152 14.84 -20.08 3.85
N LEU A 153 13.66 -20.57 4.23
CA LEU A 153 13.17 -20.55 5.61
C LEU A 153 13.64 -21.76 6.44
N SER A 154 14.28 -22.74 5.80
CA SER A 154 14.83 -23.95 6.43
C SER A 154 16.35 -23.89 6.68
N ASN A 155 16.99 -22.76 6.35
CA ASN A 155 18.38 -22.41 6.69
C ASN A 155 18.43 -21.29 7.73
#